data_AF-A0A3R7ASW8-F1
#
_entry.id   AF-A0A3R7ASW8-F1
#
_cell.length_a   1.000
_cell.length_b   1.000
_cell.length_c   1.000
_cell.angle_alpha   90.00
_cell.angle_beta   90.00
_cell.angle_gamma   90.00
#
_symmetry.space_group_name_H-M   'P 1'
#
loop_
_entity.id
_entity.type
_entity.pdbx_description
1 polymer ?
#
loop_
_entity_poly.entity_id
_entity_poly.type
_entity_poly.pdbx_seq_one_letter_code
_entity_poly.pdbx_strand_id
1 'polypeptide(L)'
;MLCNKRIDRRSKGFFAGDVRMDKKLKEHLLEVLKDLMPYVKGILVYGSLVKGYADKDSDIDICVIQKGGVDLNDLYERILEISANERYDVVVFNAIPWYLRGEILENNEIIYAEDVDELDFWLYKQLKIWNEMKRRQRLMSVEDLIDRVSRSQD
;
A
#
# COMPACT_ATOMS: atom_id res chain seq x y z
N MET A 1 1.17 -27.19 -18.49
CA MET A 1 2.57 -26.95 -18.12
C MET A 1 2.58 -25.82 -17.11
N LEU A 2 2.62 -26.16 -15.82
CA LEU A 2 2.50 -25.22 -14.70
C LEU A 2 3.81 -24.43 -14.56
N CYS A 3 3.79 -23.13 -14.84
CA CYS A 3 4.91 -22.24 -14.55
C CYS A 3 4.86 -21.88 -13.05
N ASN A 4 5.37 -22.80 -12.23
CA ASN A 4 5.68 -22.57 -10.82
C ASN A 4 6.90 -21.65 -10.70
N LYS A 5 6.74 -20.37 -11.03
CA LYS A 5 7.63 -19.32 -10.55
C LYS A 5 6.83 -18.51 -9.54
N ARG A 6 6.89 -18.94 -8.27
CA ARG A 6 6.88 -17.99 -7.15
C ARG A 6 7.79 -16.86 -7.58
N ILE A 7 7.22 -15.70 -7.87
CA ILE A 7 8.00 -14.49 -8.09
C ILE A 7 8.67 -14.23 -6.75
N ASP A 8 9.90 -14.69 -6.67
CA ASP A 8 10.78 -14.49 -5.56
C ASP A 8 11.00 -12.98 -5.45
N ARG A 9 10.28 -12.34 -4.51
CA ARG A 9 10.46 -10.92 -4.16
C ARG A 9 11.87 -10.64 -3.58
N ARG A 10 12.81 -11.60 -3.61
CA ARG A 10 14.18 -11.52 -3.05
C ARG A 10 15.27 -11.02 -3.99
N SER A 11 14.97 -10.56 -5.21
CA SER A 11 16.02 -10.15 -6.16
C SER A 11 15.91 -8.70 -6.61
N LYS A 12 16.15 -7.77 -5.67
CA LYS A 12 16.85 -6.49 -5.92
C LYS A 12 17.29 -5.90 -4.59
N GLY A 13 18.61 -5.88 -4.38
CA GLY A 13 19.24 -5.52 -3.12
C GLY A 13 18.95 -4.09 -2.68
N PHE A 14 18.35 -3.98 -1.51
CA PHE A 14 18.67 -3.05 -0.42
C PHE A 14 17.86 -3.54 0.79
N PHE A 15 18.39 -4.52 1.52
CA PHE A 15 17.71 -5.11 2.67
C PHE A 15 17.80 -4.17 3.87
N ALA A 16 16.84 -3.24 4.01
CA ALA A 16 16.33 -2.96 5.34
C ALA A 16 15.58 -4.23 5.78
N GLY A 17 15.79 -4.65 7.02
CA GLY A 17 15.52 -6.01 7.51
C GLY A 17 14.17 -6.59 7.10
N ASP A 18 14.15 -7.92 6.99
CA ASP A 18 12.94 -8.75 6.93
C ASP A 18 12.21 -8.63 8.28
N VAL A 19 11.70 -7.42 8.59
CA VAL A 19 10.95 -7.10 9.81
C VAL A 19 9.55 -7.65 9.55
N ARG A 20 9.36 -8.93 9.89
CA ARG A 20 8.02 -9.46 10.07
C ARG A 20 7.40 -8.75 11.26
N MET A 21 6.27 -8.11 11.07
CA MET A 21 5.52 -7.49 12.16
C MET A 21 5.30 -8.49 13.29
N ASP A 22 5.40 -7.98 14.51
CA ASP A 22 5.19 -8.77 15.72
C ASP A 22 3.83 -9.49 15.65
N LYS A 23 3.83 -10.79 15.97
CA LYS A 23 2.66 -11.64 15.82
C LYS A 23 1.48 -11.13 16.65
N LYS A 24 1.74 -10.64 17.87
CA LYS A 24 0.69 -10.14 18.77
C LYS A 24 0.11 -8.83 18.24
N LEU A 25 0.94 -7.97 17.67
CA LEU A 25 0.47 -6.76 16.99
C LEU A 25 -0.42 -7.11 15.78
N LYS A 26 0.00 -8.08 14.96
CA LYS A 26 -0.81 -8.53 13.82
C LYS A 26 -2.17 -9.08 14.24
N GLU A 27 -2.21 -9.92 15.29
CA GLU A 27 -3.47 -10.46 15.85
C GLU A 27 -4.37 -9.34 16.37
N HIS A 28 -3.81 -8.36 17.10
CA HIS A 28 -4.54 -7.19 17.57
C HIS A 28 -5.12 -6.36 16.42
N LEU A 29 -4.33 -6.10 15.37
CA LEU A 29 -4.80 -5.37 14.19
C LEU A 29 -5.92 -6.10 13.46
N LEU A 30 -5.82 -7.43 13.31
CA LEU A 30 -6.89 -8.21 12.70
C LEU A 30 -8.19 -8.14 13.49
N GLU A 31 -8.13 -8.12 14.82
CA GLU A 31 -9.31 -7.95 15.66
C GLU A 31 -9.94 -6.55 15.52
N VAL A 32 -9.11 -5.50 15.51
CA VAL A 32 -9.58 -4.11 15.32
C VAL A 32 -10.23 -3.93 13.95
N LEU A 33 -9.64 -4.51 12.91
CA LEU A 33 -10.04 -4.32 11.51
C LEU A 33 -11.07 -5.34 11.02
N LYS A 34 -11.56 -6.23 11.89
CA LYS A 34 -12.43 -7.35 11.50
C LYS A 34 -13.68 -6.90 10.75
N ASP A 35 -14.24 -5.76 11.13
CA ASP A 35 -15.48 -5.22 10.55
C ASP A 35 -15.25 -4.65 9.13
N LEU A 36 -14.00 -4.43 8.71
CA LEU A 36 -13.65 -4.07 7.34
C LEU A 36 -13.53 -5.29 6.42
N MET A 37 -13.25 -6.48 6.96
CA MET A 37 -12.95 -7.70 6.17
C MET A 37 -14.03 -8.04 5.11
N PRO A 38 -15.35 -7.85 5.35
CA PRO A 38 -16.37 -8.10 4.33
C PRO A 38 -16.31 -7.15 3.11
N TYR A 39 -15.68 -5.98 3.28
CA TYR A 39 -15.70 -4.87 2.31
C TYR A 39 -14.40 -4.78 1.48
N VAL A 40 -13.38 -5.56 1.84
CA VAL A 40 -12.01 -5.40 1.32
C VAL A 40 -11.45 -6.73 0.83
N LYS A 41 -10.66 -6.68 -0.25
CA LYS A 41 -9.87 -7.80 -0.77
C LYS A 41 -8.58 -8.03 0.00
N GLY A 42 -8.05 -6.97 0.61
CA GLY A 42 -6.81 -7.04 1.36
C GLY A 42 -6.60 -5.82 2.23
N ILE A 43 -5.83 -6.03 3.30
CA ILE A 43 -5.39 -4.99 4.24
C ILE A 43 -3.87 -5.07 4.35
N LEU A 44 -3.24 -3.92 4.19
CA LEU A 44 -1.81 -3.73 4.15
C LEU A 44 -1.43 -2.71 5.22
N VAL A 45 -0.41 -3.01 6.00
CA VAL A 45 0.24 -2.02 6.86
C VAL A 45 1.44 -1.46 6.12
N TYR A 46 1.68 -0.17 6.24
CA TYR A 46 2.77 0.51 5.55
C TYR A 46 3.44 1.55 6.46
N GLY A 47 4.21 2.47 5.88
CA GLY A 47 4.71 3.63 6.61
C GLY A 47 5.78 3.31 7.65
N SER A 48 5.73 4.03 8.77
CA SER A 48 6.81 4.04 9.78
C SER A 48 7.08 2.67 10.40
N LEU A 49 6.01 1.88 10.60
CA LEU A 49 6.06 0.56 11.21
C LEU A 49 6.81 -0.45 10.33
N VAL A 50 6.52 -0.45 9.03
CA VAL A 50 7.20 -1.32 8.05
C VAL A 50 8.64 -0.88 7.82
N LYS A 51 8.92 0.42 7.91
CA LYS A 51 10.28 0.96 7.75
C LYS A 51 11.18 0.76 8.99
N GLY A 52 10.61 0.32 10.11
CA GLY A 52 11.36 0.00 11.34
C GLY A 52 11.75 1.22 12.19
N TYR A 53 11.15 2.39 11.95
CA TYR A 53 11.41 3.61 12.72
C TYR A 53 10.22 4.04 13.59
N ALA A 54 9.15 3.24 13.64
CA ALA A 54 8.01 3.50 14.52
C ALA A 54 8.42 3.40 16.00
N ASP A 55 8.01 4.38 16.78
CA ASP A 55 8.00 4.31 18.25
C ASP A 55 6.64 3.80 18.76
N LYS A 56 6.44 3.84 20.08
CA LYS A 56 5.24 3.30 20.73
C LYS A 56 4.00 4.16 20.52
N ASP A 57 4.21 5.44 20.22
CA ASP A 57 3.20 6.48 20.08
C ASP A 57 2.92 6.80 18.60
N SER A 58 3.64 6.15 17.69
CA SER A 58 3.47 6.30 16.24
C SER A 58 2.13 5.75 15.79
N ASP A 59 1.47 6.52 14.92
CA ASP A 59 0.26 6.12 14.22
C ASP A 59 0.55 4.88 13.35
N ILE A 60 -0.44 4.00 13.22
CA ILE A 60 -0.36 2.81 12.41
C ILE A 60 -1.02 3.09 11.07
N ASP A 61 -0.19 3.22 10.03
CA ASP A 61 -0.61 3.47 8.65
C ASP A 61 -1.17 2.20 8.01
N ILE A 62 -2.47 2.22 7.68
CA ILE A 62 -3.21 1.08 7.15
C ILE A 62 -3.81 1.45 5.80
N CYS A 63 -3.52 0.63 4.78
CA CYS A 63 -4.13 0.74 3.47
C CYS A 63 -5.07 -0.44 3.23
N VAL A 64 -6.29 -0.13 2.83
CA VAL A 64 -7.28 -1.13 2.42
C VAL A 64 -7.49 -1.15 0.91
N ILE A 65 -7.68 -2.35 0.36
CA ILE A 65 -8.03 -2.55 -1.05
C ILE A 65 -9.49 -2.98 -1.11
N GLN A 66 -10.33 -2.07 -1.59
CA GLN A 66 -11.78 -2.30 -1.69
C GLN A 66 -12.11 -3.54 -2.53
N LYS A 67 -13.13 -4.27 -2.10
CA LYS A 67 -13.76 -5.33 -2.89
C LYS A 67 -14.68 -4.76 -3.98
N GLY A 68 -14.70 -5.42 -5.13
CA GLY A 68 -15.60 -5.02 -6.22
C GLY A 68 -17.05 -5.30 -5.86
N GLY A 69 -17.96 -4.41 -6.25
CA GLY A 69 -19.40 -4.56 -6.01
C GLY A 69 -19.86 -4.19 -4.59
N VAL A 70 -18.97 -3.65 -3.76
CA VAL A 70 -19.26 -3.13 -2.43
C VAL A 70 -19.53 -1.62 -2.51
N ASP A 71 -20.53 -1.13 -1.76
CA ASP A 71 -20.77 0.31 -1.63
C ASP A 71 -19.58 0.97 -0.91
N LEU A 72 -19.07 2.05 -1.51
CA LEU A 72 -17.98 2.82 -0.94
C LEU A 72 -18.41 3.50 0.36
N ASN A 73 -19.66 3.93 0.49
CA ASN A 73 -20.14 4.62 1.69
C ASN A 73 -20.05 3.71 2.91
N ASP A 74 -20.51 2.46 2.80
CA ASP A 74 -20.41 1.47 3.88
C ASP A 74 -18.96 1.25 4.33
N LEU A 75 -18.02 1.16 3.37
CA LEU A 75 -16.60 1.03 3.69
C LEU A 75 -16.07 2.28 4.42
N TYR A 76 -16.42 3.48 3.95
CA TYR A 76 -15.96 4.72 4.56
C TYR A 76 -16.55 4.93 5.96
N GLU A 77 -17.80 4.54 6.22
CA GLU A 77 -18.39 4.59 7.56
C GLU A 77 -17.59 3.75 8.56
N ARG A 78 -17.22 2.52 8.19
CA ARG A 78 -16.37 1.66 9.03
C ARG A 78 -14.97 2.21 9.21
N ILE A 79 -14.40 2.79 8.16
CA ILE A 79 -13.10 3.48 8.26
C ILE A 79 -13.16 4.63 9.27
N LEU A 80 -14.22 5.45 9.24
CA LEU A 80 -14.41 6.55 10.19
C LEU A 80 -14.53 6.06 11.63
N GLU A 81 -15.23 4.96 11.87
CA GLU A 81 -15.34 4.34 13.20
C GLU A 81 -13.97 3.90 13.75
N ILE A 82 -13.11 3.35 12.89
CA ILE A 82 -11.77 2.89 13.27
C ILE A 82 -10.81 4.08 13.46
N SER A 83 -10.82 5.04 12.53
CA SER A 83 -10.00 6.25 12.57
C SER A 83 -10.42 7.25 13.64
N ALA A 84 -11.57 7.06 14.30
CA ALA A 84 -11.92 7.80 15.52
C ALA A 84 -10.92 7.52 16.66
N ASN A 85 -10.18 6.42 16.59
CA ASN A 85 -8.98 6.21 17.36
C ASN A 85 -7.78 6.73 16.55
N GLU A 86 -7.18 7.84 17.01
CA GLU A 86 -6.06 8.53 16.34
C GLU A 86 -4.86 7.63 16.05
N ARG A 87 -4.75 6.48 16.75
CA ARG A 87 -3.70 5.48 16.52
C ARG A 87 -3.77 4.80 15.14
N TYR A 88 -4.85 4.92 14.40
CA TYR A 88 -5.03 4.26 13.09
C TYR A 88 -5.36 5.25 11.99
N ASP A 89 -4.41 5.43 11.06
CA ASP A 89 -4.67 6.13 9.80
C ASP A 89 -5.04 5.11 8.72
N VAL A 90 -6.31 5.09 8.31
CA VAL A 90 -6.83 4.10 7.37
C VAL A 90 -7.19 4.77 6.05
N VAL A 91 -6.52 4.34 4.98
CA VAL A 91 -6.71 4.89 3.63
C VAL A 91 -7.20 3.83 2.64
N VAL A 92 -8.04 4.24 1.69
CA VAL A 92 -8.46 3.39 0.57
C VAL A 92 -7.48 3.54 -0.58
N PHE A 93 -6.88 2.44 -1.05
CA PHE A 93 -5.82 2.44 -2.06
C PHE A 93 -6.17 3.25 -3.33
N ASN A 94 -7.42 3.14 -3.79
CA ASN A 94 -7.87 3.82 -5.01
C ASN A 94 -8.27 5.30 -4.78
N ALA A 95 -8.35 5.75 -3.53
CA ALA A 95 -8.68 7.14 -3.19
C ALA A 95 -7.44 8.02 -2.99
N ILE A 96 -6.27 7.41 -2.79
CA ILE A 96 -5.02 8.14 -2.54
C ILE A 96 -4.23 8.47 -3.82
N PRO A 97 -3.34 9.47 -3.80
CA PRO A 97 -2.46 9.81 -4.92
C PRO A 97 -1.48 8.69 -5.32
N TRP A 98 -1.04 8.69 -6.58
CA TRP A 98 -0.15 7.66 -7.14
C TRP A 98 1.20 7.52 -6.44
N TYR A 99 1.78 8.61 -5.94
CA TYR A 99 3.07 8.53 -5.23
C TYR A 99 2.94 7.70 -3.95
N LEU A 100 1.84 7.89 -3.20
CA LEU A 100 1.57 7.16 -1.96
C LEU A 100 1.21 5.70 -2.26
N ARG A 101 0.44 5.44 -3.33
CA ARG A 101 0.23 4.06 -3.82
C ARG A 101 1.55 3.39 -4.12
N GLY A 102 2.48 4.09 -4.77
CA GLY A 102 3.81 3.60 -5.08
C GLY A 102 4.60 3.20 -3.83
N GLU A 103 4.58 4.06 -2.81
CA GLU A 103 5.18 3.77 -1.51
C GLU A 103 4.59 2.53 -0.85
N ILE A 104 3.26 2.42 -0.80
CA ILE A 104 2.56 1.25 -0.25
C ILE A 104 2.94 0.00 -1.04
N LEU A 105 2.90 0.04 -2.38
CA LEU A 105 3.23 -1.13 -3.22
C LEU A 105 4.67 -1.64 -3.00
N GLU A 106 5.59 -0.75 -2.65
CA GLU A 106 7.00 -1.08 -2.41
C GLU A 106 7.27 -1.48 -0.96
N ASN A 107 6.62 -0.84 0.00
CA ASN A 107 6.92 -0.91 1.43
C ASN A 107 5.65 -1.20 2.23
N ASN A 108 5.14 -2.43 2.11
CA ASN A 108 3.99 -2.91 2.86
C ASN A 108 4.24 -4.25 3.51
N GLU A 109 3.41 -4.55 4.52
CA GLU A 109 3.14 -5.88 5.01
C GLU A 109 1.66 -6.22 4.84
N ILE A 110 1.37 -7.33 4.16
CA ILE A 110 -0.01 -7.84 4.00
C ILE A 110 -0.42 -8.54 5.29
N ILE A 111 -1.45 -8.03 5.96
CA ILE A 111 -1.99 -8.64 7.19
C ILE A 111 -3.24 -9.46 6.95
N TYR A 112 -4.03 -9.11 5.93
CA TYR A 112 -5.23 -9.84 5.50
C TYR A 112 -5.35 -9.89 3.99
N ALA A 113 -5.84 -11.02 3.48
CA ALA A 113 -6.25 -11.22 2.10
C ALA A 113 -7.50 -12.10 2.11
N GLU A 114 -8.55 -11.68 1.42
CA GLU A 114 -9.74 -12.51 1.20
C GLU A 114 -9.38 -13.73 0.35
N ASP A 115 -8.65 -13.50 -0.75
CA ASP A 115 -8.02 -14.50 -1.59
C ASP A 115 -6.57 -14.08 -1.82
N VAL A 116 -5.62 -14.91 -1.37
CA VAL A 116 -4.19 -14.62 -1.42
C VAL A 116 -3.69 -14.55 -2.86
N ASP A 117 -4.13 -15.46 -3.73
CA ASP A 117 -3.66 -15.55 -5.11
C ASP A 117 -4.22 -14.39 -5.95
N GLU A 118 -5.49 -14.04 -5.75
CA GLU A 118 -6.11 -12.89 -6.41
C GLU A 118 -5.43 -11.57 -5.99
N LEU A 119 -5.21 -11.39 -4.68
CA LEU A 119 -4.58 -10.19 -4.15
C LEU A 119 -3.14 -10.06 -4.65
N ASP A 120 -2.35 -11.12 -4.59
CA ASP A 120 -0.97 -11.12 -5.08
C ASP A 120 -0.89 -10.78 -6.57
N PHE A 121 -1.77 -11.37 -7.38
CA PHE A 121 -1.84 -11.07 -8.80
C PHE A 121 -2.26 -9.61 -9.08
N TRP A 122 -3.20 -9.09 -8.31
CA TRP A 122 -3.62 -7.69 -8.41
C TRP A 122 -2.49 -6.73 -8.03
N LEU A 123 -1.81 -6.96 -6.90
CA LEU A 123 -0.67 -6.16 -6.44
C LEU A 123 0.48 -6.17 -7.45
N TYR A 124 0.76 -7.33 -8.05
CA TYR A 124 1.76 -7.44 -9.12
C TYR A 124 1.44 -6.53 -10.31
N LYS A 125 0.18 -6.48 -10.74
CA LYS A 125 -0.25 -5.57 -11.82
C LYS A 125 -0.07 -4.11 -11.44
N GLN A 126 -0.45 -3.72 -10.22
CA GLN A 126 -0.29 -2.35 -9.76
C GLN A 126 1.19 -1.94 -9.69
N LEU A 127 2.05 -2.81 -9.16
CA LEU A 127 3.49 -2.58 -9.07
C LEU A 127 4.13 -2.43 -10.46
N LYS A 128 3.66 -3.19 -11.46
CA LYS A 128 4.10 -3.03 -12.85
C LYS A 128 3.77 -1.65 -13.39
N ILE A 129 2.53 -1.17 -13.19
CA ILE A 129 2.08 0.17 -13.61
C ILE A 129 2.96 1.24 -12.94
N TRP A 130 3.15 1.13 -11.63
CA TRP A 130 3.97 2.06 -10.86
C TRP A 130 5.42 2.12 -11.36
N ASN A 131 6.04 0.96 -11.63
CA ASN A 131 7.39 0.90 -12.18
C ASN A 131 7.53 1.57 -13.55
N GLU A 132 6.52 1.44 -14.41
CA GLU A 132 6.49 2.14 -15.68
C GLU A 132 6.33 3.66 -15.50
N MET A 133 5.51 4.10 -14.54
CA MET A 133 5.35 5.52 -14.20
C MET A 133 6.66 6.12 -13.68
N LYS A 134 7.33 5.48 -12.71
CA LYS A 134 8.64 5.91 -12.20
C LYS A 134 9.67 6.03 -13.33
N ARG A 135 9.69 5.07 -14.25
CA ARG A 135 10.60 5.12 -15.41
C ARG A 135 10.34 6.36 -16.27
N ARG A 136 9.07 6.69 -16.57
CA ARG A 136 8.73 7.89 -17.34
C ARG A 136 9.08 9.19 -16.60
N GLN A 137 8.85 9.24 -15.30
CA GLN A 137 9.24 10.39 -14.47
C GLN A 137 10.76 10.60 -14.46
N ARG A 138 11.55 9.52 -14.36
CA ARG A 138 13.02 9.60 -14.43
C ARG A 138 13.55 10.03 -15.80
N LEU A 139 12.83 9.70 -16.87
CA LEU A 139 13.19 10.10 -18.23
C LEU A 139 12.87 11.57 -18.52
N MET A 140 12.04 12.22 -17.69
CA MET A 140 11.97 13.67 -17.64
C MET A 140 13.10 14.14 -16.73
N SER A 141 14.17 14.65 -17.32
CA SER A 141 15.24 15.27 -16.54
C SER A 141 14.72 16.54 -15.85
N VAL A 142 15.35 16.95 -14.75
CA VAL A 142 15.03 18.23 -14.10
C VAL A 142 15.25 19.36 -15.10
N GLU A 143 16.24 19.20 -15.97
CA GLU A 143 16.56 20.05 -17.10
C GLU A 143 15.39 20.16 -18.09
N ASP A 144 14.76 19.04 -18.50
CA ASP A 144 13.59 19.05 -19.40
C ASP A 144 12.37 19.75 -18.78
N LEU A 145 12.24 19.72 -17.46
CA LEU A 145 11.19 20.42 -16.72
C LEU A 145 11.45 21.93 -16.69
N ILE A 146 12.69 22.34 -16.41
CA ILE A 146 13.12 23.75 -16.44
C ILE A 146 12.93 24.34 -17.84
N ASP A 147 13.28 23.58 -18.88
CA ASP A 147 13.17 23.98 -20.29
C ASP A 147 11.72 24.22 -20.77
N ARG A 148 10.74 23.58 -20.14
CA ARG A 148 9.31 23.78 -20.47
C ARG A 148 8.71 24.97 -19.75
N VAL A 149 9.15 25.21 -18.52
CA VAL A 149 8.72 26.38 -17.74
C VAL A 149 9.25 27.66 -18.38
N SER A 150 10.51 27.67 -18.83
CA SER A 150 11.10 28.82 -19.52
C SER A 150 10.37 29.17 -20.82
N ARG A 151 9.98 28.17 -21.62
CA ARG A 151 9.23 28.36 -22.89
C ARG A 151 7.77 28.75 -22.74
N SER A 152 7.24 28.79 -21.52
CA SER A 152 5.83 29.14 -21.24
C SER A 152 5.66 30.58 -20.73
N GLN A 153 6.77 31.32 -20.57
CA GLN A 153 6.81 32.73 -20.17
C GLN A 153 7.09 33.68 -21.34
N ASP A 154 7.23 33.14 -22.56
CA ASP A 154 7.34 33.84 -23.85
C ASP A 154 5.99 33.77 -24.60
#